data_AF-A0A533WN37-F1
#
_entry.id   AF-A0A533WN37-F1
#
_cell.length_a   1.000
_cell.length_b   1.000
_cell.length_c   1.000
_cell.angle_alpha   90.00
_cell.angle_beta   90.00
_cell.angle_gamma   90.00
#
_symmetry.space_group_name_H-M   'P 1'
#
loop_
_entity.id
_entity.type
_entity.pdbx_description
1 polymer ?
#
loop_
_entity_poly.entity_id
_entity_poly.type
_entity_poly.pdbx_seq_one_letter_code
_entity_poly.pdbx_strand_id
1 'polypeptide(L)'
;MPVVTLYFNRLQKILGRKISIEKIVSTLPLLGLDIEEETKDHVNIEYSPNRPDFSTDYGIVTGLQGLLGLKLGMSKLKIKKGKGAIKVDSSVVRVRPYITAIEARNDTLDDETIRQLIAMQEDLHNGIGRRRKKTSIGIHDLDNVRYPLVYTTVPRTRRFIPLGSQNEMTISEILEKTETGRTYGNLLEGHKRVPIIIDSKDNTLSFPPIINSNLTEVTAKSRNLLIEVTATDKNAAENTLALVAYTLQSVGFQLFSVRISGARNSTPSLDARSMLIDPTLVNSTLGLDIDPSVMIKSLRKSRLDAKIKGKKILCTIPRYRTDIFGPIDMVEEIALGYGIQNLEPTIPESASTGQKNSLTVLLNAVRSTMIGLGYSEVLNFELVGKHTQYDLANRNVSNMISVINSKSQEHHILRDALIPGLIDILSRNIHEPYPQKIFEIGTVFYKDHPIKETIHLGCVSAYSDVSFTEVKSILQSLLKTGFNLVCKTAADTNPMFADGRTASVLIDNDKIGLVGEIAPLIIDNFKLRTPVAGFEITLTGLIFD
;
A
#
# COMPACT_ATOMS: atom_id res chain seq x y z
N MET A 1 6.79 -1.74 -3.57
CA MET A 1 6.81 -0.27 -3.41
C MET A 1 7.61 0.32 -4.59
N PRO A 2 7.97 1.61 -4.67
CA PRO A 2 8.79 2.09 -5.79
C PRO A 2 10.20 1.48 -5.74
N VAL A 3 10.74 1.15 -6.92
CA VAL A 3 12.05 0.50 -7.09
C VAL A 3 13.02 1.45 -7.77
N VAL A 4 14.25 1.51 -7.27
CA VAL A 4 15.35 2.30 -7.81
C VAL A 4 16.52 1.40 -8.17
N THR A 5 17.01 1.51 -9.41
CA THR A 5 18.22 0.82 -9.87
C THR A 5 19.47 1.62 -9.51
N LEU A 6 20.40 1.00 -8.80
CA LEU A 6 21.67 1.60 -8.40
C LEU A 6 22.83 0.95 -9.14
N TYR A 7 23.35 1.64 -10.16
CA TYR A 7 24.53 1.19 -10.89
C TYR A 7 25.81 1.39 -10.07
N PHE A 8 26.62 0.35 -9.91
CA PHE A 8 27.81 0.38 -9.04
C PHE A 8 28.86 1.40 -9.50
N ASN A 9 29.03 1.59 -10.80
CA ASN A 9 29.94 2.59 -11.36
C ASN A 9 29.55 4.03 -10.95
N ARG A 10 28.25 4.34 -10.92
CA ARG A 10 27.70 5.63 -10.49
C ARG A 10 27.85 5.80 -8.99
N LEU A 11 27.48 4.78 -8.20
CA LEU A 11 27.64 4.78 -6.76
C LEU A 11 29.10 5.07 -6.37
N GLN A 12 30.06 4.36 -6.97
CA GLN A 12 31.49 4.57 -6.71
C GLN A 12 31.99 5.95 -7.18
N LYS A 13 31.40 6.53 -8.23
CA LYS A 13 31.72 7.91 -8.67
C LYS A 13 31.26 8.95 -7.64
N ILE A 14 30.10 8.73 -7.01
CA ILE A 14 29.51 9.70 -6.05
C ILE A 14 30.07 9.49 -4.62
N LEU A 15 30.23 8.24 -4.16
CA LEU A 15 30.77 7.89 -2.84
C LEU A 15 32.30 7.92 -2.77
N GLY A 16 32.96 7.71 -3.91
CA GLY A 16 34.42 7.53 -4.02
C GLY A 16 34.83 6.05 -4.04
N ARG A 17 35.82 5.73 -4.88
CA ARG A 17 36.30 4.35 -5.15
C ARG A 17 36.95 3.62 -3.97
N LYS A 18 37.08 4.27 -2.80
CA LYS A 18 37.70 3.66 -1.61
C LYS A 18 36.77 2.69 -0.87
N ILE A 19 35.48 2.72 -1.17
CA ILE A 19 34.46 1.89 -0.52
C ILE A 19 34.14 0.73 -1.45
N SER A 20 34.26 -0.50 -0.95
CA SER A 20 33.98 -1.70 -1.73
C SER A 20 32.48 -1.82 -2.01
N ILE A 21 32.13 -2.49 -3.10
CA ILE A 21 30.71 -2.69 -3.48
C ILE A 21 30.02 -3.53 -2.41
N GLU A 22 30.69 -4.55 -1.88
CA GLU A 22 30.16 -5.41 -0.81
C GLU A 22 29.83 -4.60 0.44
N LYS A 23 30.66 -3.59 0.77
CA LYS A 23 30.39 -2.71 1.91
C LYS A 23 29.20 -1.79 1.64
N ILE A 24 29.03 -1.32 0.41
CA ILE A 24 27.86 -0.50 0.03
C ILE A 24 26.59 -1.33 0.14
N VAL A 25 26.55 -2.50 -0.51
CA VAL A 25 25.39 -3.39 -0.56
C VAL A 25 24.97 -3.82 0.85
N SER A 26 25.92 -4.26 1.69
CA SER A 26 25.63 -4.63 3.09
C SER A 26 25.15 -3.48 3.98
N THR A 27 25.31 -2.22 3.55
CA THR A 27 24.84 -1.04 4.29
C THR A 27 23.45 -0.58 3.82
N LEU A 28 22.98 -0.98 2.62
CA LEU A 28 21.67 -0.57 2.10
C LEU A 28 20.52 -0.97 3.03
N PRO A 29 20.43 -2.21 3.54
CA PRO A 29 19.35 -2.59 4.47
C PRO A 29 19.33 -1.76 5.75
N LEU A 30 20.48 -1.24 6.19
CA LEU A 30 20.58 -0.38 7.37
C LEU A 30 19.97 1.01 7.17
N LEU A 31 19.63 1.39 5.93
CA LEU A 31 18.83 2.58 5.61
C LEU A 31 17.32 2.28 5.53
N GLY A 32 16.90 1.04 5.79
CA GLY A 32 15.52 0.60 5.56
C GLY A 32 15.19 0.40 4.07
N LEU A 33 16.18 -0.05 3.30
CA LEU A 33 16.06 -0.35 1.87
C LEU A 33 16.11 -1.86 1.65
N ASP A 34 15.11 -2.40 0.97
CA ASP A 34 15.06 -3.82 0.67
C ASP A 34 15.74 -4.09 -0.67
N ILE A 35 16.58 -5.13 -0.73
CA ILE A 35 17.28 -5.52 -1.95
C ILE A 35 16.40 -6.55 -2.68
N GLU A 36 15.88 -6.16 -3.84
CA GLU A 36 15.05 -7.02 -4.69
C GLU A 36 15.92 -7.90 -5.59
N GLU A 37 17.01 -7.34 -6.11
CA GLU A 37 17.91 -8.03 -7.03
C GLU A 37 19.32 -7.45 -6.93
N GLU A 38 20.32 -8.34 -6.92
CA GLU A 38 21.74 -7.96 -7.04
C GLU A 38 22.35 -8.66 -8.26
N THR A 39 22.95 -7.86 -9.14
CA THR A 39 23.67 -8.33 -10.33
C THR A 39 25.15 -7.93 -10.26
N LYS A 40 25.92 -8.22 -11.32
CA LYS A 40 27.34 -7.80 -11.39
C LYS A 40 27.53 -6.28 -11.52
N ASP A 41 26.55 -5.58 -12.07
CA ASP A 41 26.70 -4.17 -12.47
C ASP A 41 25.82 -3.21 -11.66
N HIS A 42 24.75 -3.72 -11.06
CA HIS A 42 23.77 -2.92 -10.32
C HIS A 42 23.04 -3.72 -9.25
N VAL A 43 22.39 -2.99 -8.35
CA VAL A 43 21.43 -3.51 -7.38
C VAL A 43 20.09 -2.78 -7.55
N ASN A 44 18.99 -3.52 -7.56
CA ASN A 44 17.64 -2.97 -7.53
C ASN A 44 17.16 -2.95 -6.09
N ILE A 45 16.72 -1.78 -5.63
CA ILE A 45 16.25 -1.61 -4.27
C ILE A 45 14.83 -1.08 -4.22
N GLU A 46 14.08 -1.56 -3.24
CA GLU A 46 12.79 -1.03 -2.85
C GLU A 46 12.98 -0.04 -1.69
N TYR A 47 12.36 1.14 -1.79
CA TYR A 47 12.41 2.14 -0.72
C TYR A 47 11.03 2.43 -0.14
N SER A 48 11.01 2.75 1.14
CA SER A 48 9.77 3.04 1.86
C SER A 48 9.17 4.38 1.44
N PRO A 49 7.85 4.46 1.15
CA PRO A 49 7.19 5.71 0.72
C PRO A 49 7.26 6.87 1.73
N ASN A 50 7.60 6.60 3.00
CA ASN A 50 7.88 7.64 4.00
C ASN A 50 9.19 8.40 3.69
N ARG A 51 10.16 7.77 3.02
CA ARG A 51 11.46 8.35 2.64
C ARG A 51 11.54 8.64 1.13
N PRO A 52 10.72 9.55 0.60
CA PRO A 52 10.74 9.89 -0.81
C PRO A 52 12.05 10.57 -1.23
N ASP A 53 12.91 10.95 -0.29
CA ASP A 53 14.28 11.39 -0.59
C ASP A 53 15.15 10.26 -1.14
N PHE A 54 14.76 9.00 -1.00
CA PHE A 54 15.44 7.85 -1.59
C PHE A 54 14.98 7.47 -3.00
N SER A 55 14.13 8.27 -3.64
CA SER A 55 13.65 8.01 -5.01
C SER A 55 14.71 8.16 -6.12
N THR A 56 15.99 8.38 -5.76
CA THR A 56 17.12 8.56 -6.69
C THR A 56 18.40 8.03 -6.06
N ASP A 57 19.39 7.70 -6.89
CA ASP A 57 20.70 7.25 -6.40
C ASP A 57 21.38 8.31 -5.52
N TYR A 58 21.24 9.61 -5.85
CA TYR A 58 21.76 10.74 -5.07
C TYR A 58 21.18 10.79 -3.64
N GLY A 59 19.90 10.51 -3.51
CA GLY A 59 19.19 10.41 -2.24
C GLY A 59 19.74 9.32 -1.34
N ILE A 60 19.80 8.10 -1.89
CA ILE A 60 20.31 6.92 -1.19
C ILE A 60 21.79 7.08 -0.83
N VAL A 61 22.60 7.58 -1.76
CA VAL A 61 24.02 7.89 -1.53
C VAL A 61 24.19 8.90 -0.41
N THR A 62 23.30 9.89 -0.27
CA THR A 62 23.34 10.80 0.87
C THR A 62 23.16 10.03 2.19
N GLY A 63 22.17 9.15 2.26
CA GLY A 63 21.95 8.29 3.43
C GLY A 63 23.19 7.47 3.76
N LEU A 64 23.75 6.80 2.74
CA LEU A 64 24.97 5.99 2.85
C LEU A 64 26.17 6.81 3.33
N GLN A 65 26.38 8.02 2.81
CA GLN A 65 27.44 8.92 3.28
C GLN A 65 27.35 9.20 4.78
N GLY A 66 26.14 9.28 5.30
CA GLY A 66 25.84 9.43 6.72
C GLY A 66 26.22 8.21 7.55
N LEU A 67 25.66 7.05 7.22
CA LEU A 67 25.91 5.81 7.97
C LEU A 67 27.36 5.33 7.89
N LEU A 68 28.01 5.51 6.73
CA LEU A 68 29.43 5.19 6.53
C LEU A 68 30.37 6.24 7.15
N GLY A 69 29.84 7.31 7.74
CA GLY A 69 30.62 8.33 8.44
C GLY A 69 31.42 9.27 7.51
N LEU A 70 31.13 9.28 6.21
CA LEU A 70 31.83 10.10 5.21
C LEU A 70 31.41 11.57 5.30
N LYS A 71 30.12 11.81 5.50
CA LYS A 71 29.56 13.14 5.72
C LYS A 71 28.53 13.06 6.82
N LEU A 72 28.68 13.92 7.83
CA LEU A 72 27.78 14.01 8.97
C LEU A 72 27.01 15.33 8.96
N GLY A 73 25.87 15.37 9.63
CA GLY A 73 25.03 16.56 9.73
C GLY A 73 24.12 16.75 8.51
N MET A 74 23.14 17.65 8.65
CA MET A 74 22.21 17.92 7.56
C MET A 74 22.87 18.65 6.39
N SER A 75 22.35 18.38 5.19
CA SER A 75 22.74 19.12 4.00
C SER A 75 21.83 20.34 3.84
N LYS A 76 22.39 21.53 4.09
CA LYS A 76 21.67 22.80 3.94
C LYS A 76 21.47 23.14 2.46
N LEU A 77 20.25 23.51 2.08
CA LEU A 77 19.97 24.07 0.77
C LEU A 77 20.64 25.45 0.64
N LYS A 78 21.41 25.64 -0.42
CA LYS A 78 22.11 26.89 -0.76
C LYS A 78 21.40 27.54 -1.93
N ILE A 79 20.42 28.39 -1.62
CA ILE A 79 19.58 29.04 -2.62
C ILE A 79 20.05 30.49 -2.80
N LYS A 80 20.54 30.81 -4.01
CA LYS A 80 20.92 32.17 -4.39
C LYS A 80 19.68 32.97 -4.81
N LYS A 81 19.76 34.30 -4.80
CA LYS A 81 18.68 35.14 -5.32
C LYS A 81 18.60 35.02 -6.84
N GLY A 82 17.49 34.50 -7.36
CA GLY A 82 17.20 34.42 -8.79
C GLY A 82 16.57 35.68 -9.36
N LYS A 83 16.48 35.72 -10.71
CA LYS A 83 15.80 36.81 -11.45
C LYS A 83 14.38 36.43 -11.89
N GLY A 84 14.04 35.15 -11.91
CA GLY A 84 12.71 34.66 -12.28
C GLY A 84 11.61 35.18 -11.37
N ALA A 85 10.41 35.31 -11.93
CA ALA A 85 9.23 35.74 -11.19
C ALA A 85 7.95 35.07 -11.69
N ILE A 86 7.07 34.68 -10.76
CA ILE A 86 5.73 34.15 -11.03
C ILE A 86 4.70 35.06 -10.34
N LYS A 87 3.75 35.55 -11.13
CA LYS A 87 2.57 36.28 -10.63
C LYS A 87 1.37 35.34 -10.61
N VAL A 88 0.74 35.19 -9.46
CA VAL A 88 -0.41 34.31 -9.27
C VAL A 88 -1.70 35.11 -9.32
N ASP A 89 -2.55 34.76 -10.29
CA ASP A 89 -3.87 35.36 -10.45
C ASP A 89 -4.87 34.78 -9.44
N SER A 90 -5.86 35.57 -9.03
CA SER A 90 -6.88 35.15 -8.06
C SER A 90 -7.80 34.03 -8.57
N SER A 91 -7.91 33.83 -9.89
CA SER A 91 -8.77 32.81 -10.49
C SER A 91 -8.37 31.37 -10.14
N VAL A 92 -7.09 31.11 -9.81
CA VAL A 92 -6.63 29.76 -9.46
C VAL A 92 -7.10 29.32 -8.07
N VAL A 93 -7.51 30.25 -7.20
CA VAL A 93 -7.83 29.98 -5.79
C VAL A 93 -8.93 28.93 -5.61
N ARG A 94 -9.88 28.86 -6.55
CA ARG A 94 -11.02 27.92 -6.52
C ARG A 94 -10.74 26.57 -7.16
N VAL A 95 -9.56 26.37 -7.76
CA VAL A 95 -9.22 25.15 -8.50
C VAL A 95 -7.94 24.54 -7.95
N ARG A 96 -6.84 25.30 -7.95
CA ARG A 96 -5.53 24.86 -7.50
C ARG A 96 -4.74 26.06 -6.96
N PRO A 97 -4.95 26.43 -5.68
CA PRO A 97 -4.58 27.73 -5.13
C PRO A 97 -3.08 28.02 -5.03
N TYR A 98 -2.21 27.01 -5.00
CA TYR A 98 -0.81 27.21 -4.64
C TYR A 98 0.16 26.86 -5.76
N ILE A 99 1.23 27.65 -5.89
CA ILE A 99 2.37 27.36 -6.74
C ILE A 99 3.66 27.77 -6.02
N THR A 100 4.68 26.92 -6.13
CA THR A 100 6.03 27.22 -5.69
C THR A 100 7.03 26.83 -6.78
N ALA A 101 8.23 27.43 -6.81
CA ALA A 101 9.19 27.16 -7.88
C ALA A 101 10.64 27.46 -7.48
N ILE A 102 11.58 26.82 -8.17
CA ILE A 102 13.01 27.07 -8.06
C ILE A 102 13.69 26.92 -9.42
N GLU A 103 14.70 27.74 -9.69
CA GLU A 103 15.60 27.58 -10.82
C GLU A 103 16.82 26.76 -10.39
N ALA A 104 17.27 25.85 -11.23
CA ALA A 104 18.47 25.06 -11.02
C ALA A 104 19.37 25.18 -12.26
N ARG A 105 20.63 25.58 -12.07
CA ARG A 105 21.59 25.74 -13.18
C ARG A 105 22.80 24.83 -12.98
N ASN A 106 23.19 24.10 -14.02
CA ASN A 106 24.34 23.20 -13.98
C ASN A 106 25.00 23.16 -15.36
N ASP A 107 26.33 22.97 -15.38
CA ASP A 107 27.10 22.94 -16.62
C ASP A 107 27.01 21.58 -17.32
N THR A 108 26.70 20.52 -16.57
CA THR A 108 26.60 19.15 -17.09
C THR A 108 25.37 18.44 -16.54
N LEU A 109 24.66 17.73 -17.41
CA LEU A 109 23.54 16.87 -17.04
C LEU A 109 23.61 15.62 -17.91
N ASP A 110 23.77 14.46 -17.29
CA ASP A 110 23.79 13.18 -18.00
C ASP A 110 22.37 12.58 -18.10
N ASP A 111 22.16 11.76 -19.12
CA ASP A 111 20.85 11.17 -19.45
C ASP A 111 20.25 10.35 -18.32
N GLU A 112 21.09 9.63 -17.57
CA GLU A 112 20.64 8.82 -16.44
C GLU A 112 20.14 9.70 -15.28
N THR A 113 20.79 10.83 -15.04
CA THR A 113 20.29 11.81 -14.07
C THR A 113 18.95 12.42 -14.49
N ILE A 114 18.74 12.69 -15.78
CA ILE A 114 17.43 13.15 -16.29
C ILE A 114 16.37 12.08 -16.05
N ARG A 115 16.67 10.82 -16.39
CA ARG A 115 15.78 9.68 -16.16
C ARG A 115 15.38 9.57 -14.70
N GLN A 116 16.33 9.69 -13.77
CA GLN A 116 16.05 9.63 -12.34
C GLN A 116 15.23 10.82 -11.82
N LEU A 117 15.43 12.03 -12.36
CA LEU A 117 14.59 13.18 -12.02
C LEU A 117 13.14 12.99 -12.49
N ILE A 118 12.94 12.38 -13.67
CA ILE A 118 11.60 12.03 -14.18
C ILE A 118 10.97 10.92 -13.35
N ALA A 119 11.73 9.87 -13.00
CA ALA A 119 11.25 8.79 -12.13
C ALA A 119 10.83 9.33 -10.75
N MET A 120 11.68 10.16 -10.14
CA MET A 120 11.36 10.89 -8.90
C MET A 120 10.10 11.73 -9.05
N GLN A 121 9.92 12.43 -10.17
CA GLN A 121 8.71 13.22 -10.42
C GLN A 121 7.44 12.34 -10.31
N GLU A 122 7.41 11.20 -10.99
CA GLU A 122 6.25 10.29 -11.00
C GLU A 122 6.03 9.64 -9.63
N ASP A 123 7.09 9.25 -8.93
CA ASP A 123 7.01 8.72 -7.57
C ASP A 123 6.38 9.75 -6.61
N LEU A 124 6.80 11.00 -6.70
CA LEU A 124 6.25 12.08 -5.87
C LEU A 124 4.84 12.46 -6.25
N HIS A 125 4.47 12.37 -7.53
CA HIS A 125 3.09 12.54 -7.98
C HIS A 125 2.18 11.48 -7.38
N ASN A 126 2.64 10.23 -7.30
CA ASN A 126 1.88 9.11 -6.75
C ASN A 126 1.82 9.14 -5.22
N GLY A 127 2.97 9.33 -4.56
CA GLY A 127 3.11 9.38 -3.10
C GLY A 127 2.56 10.68 -2.50
N ILE A 128 3.43 11.69 -2.31
CA ILE A 128 3.06 12.97 -1.68
C ILE A 128 1.89 13.64 -2.42
N GLY A 129 1.89 13.54 -3.76
CA GLY A 129 0.88 14.13 -4.64
C GLY A 129 -0.47 13.41 -4.63
N ARG A 130 -0.57 12.19 -4.08
CA ARG A 130 -1.79 11.35 -4.10
C ARG A 130 -2.39 11.25 -5.51
N ARG A 131 -1.59 10.75 -6.46
CA ARG A 131 -1.91 10.75 -7.90
C ARG A 131 -2.23 12.16 -8.41
N ARG A 132 -1.31 13.09 -8.16
CA ARG A 132 -1.34 14.52 -8.54
C ARG A 132 -2.46 15.39 -7.92
N LYS A 133 -3.43 14.78 -7.23
CA LYS A 133 -4.54 15.46 -6.55
C LYS A 133 -4.07 16.55 -5.59
N LYS A 134 -3.03 16.26 -4.80
CA LYS A 134 -2.47 17.16 -3.79
C LYS A 134 -1.41 18.10 -4.36
N THR A 135 -0.42 17.56 -5.07
CA THR A 135 0.71 18.30 -5.67
C THR A 135 1.03 17.78 -7.07
N SER A 136 1.52 18.64 -7.95
CA SER A 136 1.95 18.29 -9.30
C SER A 136 3.20 19.09 -9.61
N ILE A 137 4.26 18.37 -9.92
CA ILE A 137 5.57 18.90 -10.30
C ILE A 137 5.61 19.03 -11.82
N GLY A 138 6.13 20.12 -12.33
CA GLY A 138 6.69 20.17 -13.66
C GLY A 138 8.19 20.45 -13.61
N ILE A 139 8.86 19.95 -14.65
CA ILE A 139 10.27 20.15 -14.90
C ILE A 139 10.36 20.74 -16.31
N HIS A 140 10.95 21.91 -16.42
CA HIS A 140 11.03 22.69 -17.65
C HIS A 140 12.47 23.02 -18.00
N ASP A 141 12.80 23.01 -19.29
CA ASP A 141 14.02 23.64 -19.78
C ASP A 141 13.94 25.16 -19.59
N LEU A 142 14.73 25.68 -18.65
CA LEU A 142 14.73 27.10 -18.27
C LEU A 142 15.15 28.01 -19.42
N ASP A 143 15.97 27.55 -20.36
CA ASP A 143 16.49 28.39 -21.44
C ASP A 143 15.39 28.78 -22.44
N ASN A 144 14.32 27.98 -22.50
CA ASN A 144 13.11 28.22 -23.29
C ASN A 144 12.03 29.02 -22.54
N VAL A 145 12.26 29.40 -21.28
CA VAL A 145 11.30 30.15 -20.47
C VAL A 145 11.50 31.68 -20.63
N ARG A 146 10.39 32.43 -20.65
CA ARG A 146 10.39 33.90 -20.73
C ARG A 146 9.62 34.55 -19.57
N TYR A 147 10.34 35.13 -18.61
CA TYR A 147 9.73 35.80 -17.46
C TYR A 147 9.12 37.17 -17.80
N PRO A 148 8.21 37.71 -16.95
CA PRO A 148 7.59 37.04 -15.80
C PRO A 148 6.58 35.98 -16.24
N LEU A 149 6.45 34.91 -15.45
CA LEU A 149 5.40 33.92 -15.62
C LEU A 149 4.11 34.36 -14.93
N VAL A 150 2.97 33.89 -15.44
CA VAL A 150 1.66 34.09 -14.83
C VAL A 150 1.01 32.73 -14.59
N TYR A 151 0.66 32.46 -13.34
CA TYR A 151 -0.17 31.31 -12.97
C TYR A 151 -1.62 31.75 -12.86
N THR A 152 -2.47 31.31 -13.80
CA THR A 152 -3.85 31.79 -13.97
C THR A 152 -4.78 30.65 -14.39
N THR A 153 -6.04 30.94 -14.67
CA THR A 153 -6.96 30.00 -15.31
C THR A 153 -7.35 30.44 -16.71
N VAL A 154 -7.63 29.49 -17.60
CA VAL A 154 -8.06 29.71 -18.99
C VAL A 154 -9.30 28.86 -19.32
N PRO A 155 -10.10 29.24 -20.32
CA PRO A 155 -11.16 28.37 -20.83
C PRO A 155 -10.57 27.10 -21.47
N ARG A 156 -11.36 26.02 -21.52
CA ARG A 156 -10.95 24.75 -22.16
C ARG A 156 -10.73 24.83 -23.67
N THR A 157 -11.01 25.97 -24.29
CA THR A 157 -10.74 26.27 -25.71
C THR A 157 -9.31 26.78 -25.96
N ARG A 158 -8.53 27.12 -24.92
CA ARG A 158 -7.12 27.49 -25.06
C ARG A 158 -6.35 26.36 -25.73
N ARG A 159 -5.44 26.72 -26.64
CA ARG A 159 -4.62 25.79 -27.42
C ARG A 159 -3.15 25.90 -27.04
N PHE A 160 -2.44 24.79 -27.11
CA PHE A 160 -0.98 24.71 -27.10
C PHE A 160 -0.51 23.33 -27.58
N ILE A 161 0.79 23.15 -27.80
CA ILE A 161 1.38 21.86 -28.14
C ILE A 161 1.75 21.14 -26.83
N PRO A 162 1.04 20.05 -26.45
CA PRO A 162 1.36 19.28 -25.24
C PRO A 162 2.64 18.46 -25.44
N LEU A 163 3.30 18.12 -24.32
CA LEU A 163 4.51 17.30 -24.32
C LEU A 163 4.31 15.98 -25.08
N GLY A 164 5.26 15.61 -25.95
CA GLY A 164 5.19 14.40 -26.76
C GLY A 164 4.27 14.50 -27.98
N SER A 165 3.74 15.69 -28.29
CA SER A 165 2.96 15.97 -29.49
C SER A 165 3.69 16.98 -30.40
N GLN A 166 3.43 16.89 -31.69
CA GLN A 166 3.83 17.89 -32.70
C GLN A 166 2.66 18.82 -33.08
N ASN A 167 1.44 18.45 -32.72
CA ASN A 167 0.23 19.17 -33.11
C ASN A 167 -0.33 19.99 -31.95
N GLU A 168 -0.81 21.18 -32.27
CA GLU A 168 -1.49 22.05 -31.31
C GLU A 168 -2.91 21.54 -31.02
N MET A 169 -3.21 21.36 -29.74
CA MET A 169 -4.48 20.83 -29.25
C MET A 169 -5.17 21.83 -28.32
N THR A 170 -6.50 21.84 -28.33
CA THR A 170 -7.27 22.49 -27.27
C THR A 170 -7.13 21.73 -25.94
N ILE A 171 -7.36 22.40 -24.82
CA ILE A 171 -7.40 21.75 -23.50
C ILE A 171 -8.43 20.61 -23.44
N SER A 172 -9.60 20.77 -24.05
CA SER A 172 -10.60 19.68 -24.12
C SER A 172 -10.04 18.46 -24.86
N GLU A 173 -9.38 18.67 -26.00
CA GLU A 173 -8.76 17.57 -26.75
C GLU A 173 -7.63 16.92 -25.97
N ILE A 174 -6.85 17.68 -25.20
CA ILE A 174 -5.81 17.12 -24.33
C ILE A 174 -6.43 16.18 -23.30
N LEU A 175 -7.50 16.61 -22.62
CA LEU A 175 -8.20 15.80 -21.62
C LEU A 175 -8.79 14.50 -22.19
N GLU A 176 -9.22 14.51 -23.47
CA GLU A 176 -9.84 13.36 -24.13
C GLU A 176 -8.85 12.44 -24.85
N LYS A 177 -7.78 12.99 -25.44
CA LYS A 177 -6.91 12.28 -26.39
C LYS A 177 -5.57 11.85 -25.77
N THR A 178 -5.02 12.58 -24.80
CA THR A 178 -3.74 12.18 -24.19
C THR A 178 -3.95 11.18 -23.06
N GLU A 179 -2.95 10.30 -22.84
CA GLU A 179 -2.97 9.34 -21.74
C GLU A 179 -3.06 10.03 -20.38
N THR A 180 -2.29 11.09 -20.18
CA THR A 180 -2.32 11.90 -18.95
C THR A 180 -3.66 12.61 -18.75
N GLY A 181 -4.28 13.07 -19.84
CA GLY A 181 -5.61 13.68 -19.85
C GLY A 181 -6.68 12.71 -19.36
N ARG A 182 -6.69 11.49 -19.90
CA ARG A 182 -7.64 10.43 -19.49
C ARG A 182 -7.42 9.98 -18.05
N THR A 183 -6.16 9.90 -17.63
CA THR A 183 -5.79 9.41 -16.30
C THR A 183 -6.13 10.40 -15.19
N TYR A 184 -5.87 11.70 -15.41
CA TYR A 184 -5.95 12.74 -14.37
C TYR A 184 -7.02 13.80 -14.62
N GLY A 185 -7.76 13.72 -15.74
CA GLY A 185 -8.76 14.73 -16.12
C GLY A 185 -9.91 14.88 -15.13
N ASN A 186 -10.25 13.82 -14.39
CA ASN A 186 -11.24 13.83 -13.31
C ASN A 186 -10.88 14.81 -12.17
N LEU A 187 -9.59 15.14 -11.98
CA LEU A 187 -9.15 16.13 -10.99
C LEU A 187 -9.63 17.55 -11.31
N LEU A 188 -10.06 17.80 -12.55
CA LEU A 188 -10.56 19.08 -13.05
C LEU A 188 -12.04 19.01 -13.46
N GLU A 189 -12.74 17.93 -13.10
CA GLU A 189 -14.15 17.74 -13.40
C GLU A 189 -15.00 18.86 -12.75
N GLY A 190 -16.04 19.32 -13.45
CA GLY A 190 -16.87 20.44 -13.00
C GLY A 190 -16.28 21.85 -13.18
N HIS A 191 -14.98 21.97 -13.47
CA HIS A 191 -14.35 23.29 -13.68
C HIS A 191 -14.39 23.76 -15.13
N LYS A 192 -15.10 24.88 -15.38
CA LYS A 192 -15.20 25.53 -16.72
C LYS A 192 -13.89 26.22 -17.15
N ARG A 193 -13.13 26.73 -16.18
CA ARG A 193 -11.79 27.29 -16.38
C ARG A 193 -10.80 26.45 -15.62
N VAL A 194 -9.64 26.21 -16.21
CA VAL A 194 -8.62 25.29 -15.69
C VAL A 194 -7.29 26.01 -15.52
N PRO A 195 -6.43 25.61 -14.58
CA PRO A 195 -5.20 26.34 -14.28
C PRO A 195 -4.15 26.15 -15.37
N ILE A 196 -3.34 27.17 -15.62
CA ILE A 196 -2.29 27.18 -16.63
C ILE A 196 -1.13 28.08 -16.16
N ILE A 197 0.08 27.77 -16.60
CA ILE A 197 1.25 28.62 -16.44
C ILE A 197 1.60 29.16 -17.83
N ILE A 198 1.65 30.48 -17.96
CA ILE A 198 2.02 31.16 -19.22
C ILE A 198 3.22 32.07 -19.01
N ASP A 199 3.99 32.29 -20.07
CA ASP A 199 5.16 33.18 -20.09
C ASP A 199 4.81 34.61 -20.51
N SER A 200 5.81 35.50 -20.56
CA SER A 200 5.62 36.90 -20.95
C SER A 200 5.32 37.11 -22.44
N LYS A 201 5.39 36.05 -23.25
CA LYS A 201 5.02 36.03 -24.67
C LYS A 201 3.66 35.35 -24.90
N ASP A 202 2.90 35.08 -23.84
CA ASP A 202 1.65 34.32 -23.87
C ASP A 202 1.80 32.87 -24.38
N ASN A 203 3.00 32.26 -24.24
CA ASN A 203 3.16 30.84 -24.48
C ASN A 203 2.74 30.03 -23.26
N THR A 204 2.11 28.87 -23.47
CA THR A 204 1.79 27.92 -22.40
C THR A 204 3.01 27.10 -22.01
N LEU A 205 3.37 27.11 -20.73
CA LEU A 205 4.43 26.26 -20.16
C LEU A 205 3.87 24.93 -19.65
N SER A 206 2.79 25.00 -18.88
CA SER A 206 2.19 23.83 -18.25
C SER A 206 0.69 24.01 -18.10
N PHE A 207 -0.03 22.89 -18.20
CA PHE A 207 -1.44 22.73 -17.84
C PHE A 207 -1.55 21.78 -16.62
N PRO A 208 -1.39 22.30 -15.39
CA PRO A 208 -1.43 21.46 -14.20
C PRO A 208 -2.85 20.94 -13.87
N PRO A 209 -2.99 19.77 -13.23
CA PRO A 209 -1.95 18.76 -12.95
C PRO A 209 -1.75 17.76 -14.12
N ILE A 210 -2.15 18.14 -15.35
CA ILE A 210 -2.32 17.21 -16.47
C ILE A 210 -1.01 16.98 -17.22
N ILE A 211 -0.47 18.02 -17.86
CA ILE A 211 0.66 17.88 -18.80
C ILE A 211 1.43 19.20 -18.99
N ASN A 212 2.72 19.09 -19.27
CA ASN A 212 3.57 20.22 -19.67
C ASN A 212 3.48 20.49 -21.18
N SER A 213 3.96 21.65 -21.63
CA SER A 213 4.12 21.94 -23.05
C SER A 213 5.42 21.37 -23.61
N ASN A 214 5.39 20.98 -24.88
CA ASN A 214 6.58 20.60 -25.64
C ASN A 214 7.60 21.74 -25.78
N LEU A 215 7.18 23.01 -25.62
CA LEU A 215 8.06 24.19 -25.70
C LEU A 215 9.22 24.13 -24.69
N THR A 216 8.97 23.57 -23.52
CA THR A 216 9.92 23.52 -22.40
C THR A 216 10.34 22.09 -22.06
N GLU A 217 10.26 21.19 -23.05
CA GLU A 217 10.69 19.80 -22.90
C GLU A 217 12.15 19.72 -22.43
N VAL A 218 12.39 18.90 -21.41
CA VAL A 218 13.74 18.62 -20.90
C VAL A 218 14.36 17.52 -21.74
N THR A 219 15.52 17.79 -22.31
CA THR A 219 16.26 16.85 -23.16
C THR A 219 17.70 16.68 -22.65
N ALA A 220 18.46 15.77 -23.24
CA ALA A 220 19.90 15.61 -23.00
C ALA A 220 20.71 16.90 -23.21
N LYS A 221 20.17 17.88 -23.94
CA LYS A 221 20.81 19.19 -24.17
C LYS A 221 20.47 20.24 -23.10
N SER A 222 19.45 20.00 -22.30
CA SER A 222 19.03 20.91 -21.25
C SER A 222 20.11 20.99 -20.16
N ARG A 223 20.37 22.20 -19.66
CA ARG A 223 21.40 22.49 -18.64
C ARG A 223 20.82 23.25 -17.46
N ASN A 224 19.82 24.06 -17.74
CA ASN A 224 19.13 24.88 -16.77
C ASN A 224 17.69 24.39 -16.66
N LEU A 225 17.22 24.16 -15.44
CA LEU A 225 15.90 23.64 -15.17
C LEU A 225 15.09 24.66 -14.36
N LEU A 226 13.83 24.82 -14.72
CA LEU A 226 12.82 25.41 -13.84
C LEU A 226 11.99 24.25 -13.28
N ILE A 227 11.90 24.18 -11.96
CA ILE A 227 10.99 23.28 -11.27
C ILE A 227 9.88 24.11 -10.66
N GLU A 228 8.66 23.75 -10.94
CA GLU A 228 7.47 24.33 -10.33
C GLU A 228 6.57 23.23 -9.78
N VAL A 229 5.94 23.52 -8.64
CA VAL A 229 5.04 22.62 -7.95
C VAL A 229 3.74 23.35 -7.71
N THR A 230 2.68 22.91 -8.38
CA THR A 230 1.31 23.40 -8.15
C THR A 230 0.56 22.48 -7.21
N ALA A 231 -0.31 23.02 -6.37
CA ALA A 231 -0.94 22.22 -5.34
C ALA A 231 -2.29 22.77 -4.86
N THR A 232 -3.05 21.86 -4.23
CA THR A 232 -4.21 22.20 -3.40
C THR A 232 -3.83 22.45 -1.94
N ASP A 233 -2.63 22.01 -1.53
CA ASP A 233 -2.07 22.19 -0.18
C ASP A 233 -0.68 22.85 -0.24
N LYS A 234 -0.52 23.98 0.46
CA LYS A 234 0.73 24.77 0.42
C LYS A 234 1.92 24.02 1.01
N ASN A 235 1.73 23.36 2.15
CA ASN A 235 2.82 22.65 2.83
C ASN A 235 3.33 21.49 1.99
N ALA A 236 2.44 20.71 1.37
CA ALA A 236 2.86 19.66 0.44
C ALA A 236 3.63 20.24 -0.76
N ALA A 237 3.20 21.36 -1.34
CA ALA A 237 3.94 22.00 -2.44
C ALA A 237 5.38 22.36 -2.05
N GLU A 238 5.54 23.04 -0.91
CA GLU A 238 6.85 23.47 -0.41
C GLU A 238 7.74 22.29 0.01
N ASN A 239 7.16 21.24 0.58
CA ASN A 239 7.89 20.03 0.95
C ASN A 239 8.35 19.25 -0.29
N THR A 240 7.47 19.08 -1.29
CA THR A 240 7.84 18.49 -2.59
C THR A 240 8.93 19.29 -3.27
N LEU A 241 8.84 20.63 -3.28
CA LEU A 241 9.90 21.48 -3.83
C LEU A 241 11.22 21.34 -3.06
N ALA A 242 11.17 21.29 -1.71
CA ALA A 242 12.37 21.09 -0.89
C ALA A 242 13.08 19.78 -1.24
N LEU A 243 12.33 18.71 -1.49
CA LEU A 243 12.84 17.41 -1.88
C LEU A 243 13.51 17.43 -3.25
N VAL A 244 12.85 17.98 -4.27
CA VAL A 244 13.43 18.09 -5.62
C VAL A 244 14.65 19.02 -5.60
N ALA A 245 14.57 20.16 -4.91
CA ALA A 245 15.69 21.07 -4.73
C ALA A 245 16.89 20.39 -4.04
N TYR A 246 16.62 19.53 -3.05
CA TYR A 246 17.62 18.76 -2.37
C TYR A 246 18.36 17.79 -3.31
N THR A 247 17.61 17.04 -4.11
CA THR A 247 18.18 16.15 -5.12
C THR A 247 19.00 16.93 -6.14
N LEU A 248 18.47 18.03 -6.70
CA LEU A 248 19.18 18.87 -7.66
C LEU A 248 20.49 19.43 -7.10
N GLN A 249 20.51 19.90 -5.85
CA GLN A 249 21.75 20.32 -5.21
C GLN A 249 22.75 19.15 -5.06
N SER A 250 22.27 17.95 -4.77
CA SER A 250 23.10 16.75 -4.63
C SER A 250 23.69 16.28 -5.96
N VAL A 251 22.96 16.51 -7.07
CA VAL A 251 23.48 16.33 -8.44
C VAL A 251 24.59 17.32 -8.77
N GLY A 252 24.54 18.52 -8.18
CA GLY A 252 25.53 19.59 -8.39
C GLY A 252 24.95 20.90 -8.95
N PHE A 253 23.63 21.01 -9.09
CA PHE A 253 23.00 22.24 -9.53
C PHE A 253 23.21 23.39 -8.53
N GLN A 254 23.40 24.59 -9.06
CA GLN A 254 23.25 25.82 -8.31
C GLN A 254 21.77 26.23 -8.30
N LEU A 255 21.21 26.42 -7.11
CA LEU A 255 19.81 26.76 -6.93
C LEU A 255 19.60 28.28 -6.86
N PHE A 256 18.55 28.77 -7.51
CA PHE A 256 18.15 30.17 -7.51
C PHE A 256 16.66 30.32 -7.18
N SER A 257 16.33 31.21 -6.26
CA SER A 257 14.95 31.48 -5.85
C SER A 257 14.14 32.12 -6.98
N VAL A 258 12.91 31.68 -7.20
CA VAL A 258 11.95 32.35 -8.09
C VAL A 258 11.04 33.24 -7.24
N ARG A 259 10.88 34.52 -7.62
CA ARG A 259 10.02 35.45 -6.86
C ARG A 259 8.55 35.15 -7.12
N ILE A 260 7.83 34.71 -6.10
CA ILE A 260 6.39 34.39 -6.22
C ILE A 260 5.58 35.42 -5.47
N SER A 261 4.55 35.95 -6.13
CA SER A 261 3.65 36.96 -5.59
C SER A 261 2.24 36.78 -6.15
N GLY A 262 1.23 37.31 -5.46
CA GLY A 262 -0.16 37.21 -5.89
C GLY A 262 -1.02 36.42 -4.92
N ALA A 263 -2.20 35.99 -5.37
CA ALA A 263 -3.24 35.45 -4.49
C ALA A 263 -2.74 34.25 -3.65
N ARG A 264 -2.72 34.39 -2.32
CA ARG A 264 -2.32 33.34 -1.33
C ARG A 264 -0.91 32.75 -1.50
N ASN A 265 -0.05 33.33 -2.34
CA ASN A 265 1.26 32.78 -2.66
C ASN A 265 2.40 33.76 -2.35
N SER A 266 3.52 33.19 -1.94
CA SER A 266 4.76 33.88 -1.57
C SER A 266 5.93 32.96 -1.92
N THR A 267 7.11 33.53 -2.21
CA THR A 267 8.33 32.75 -2.35
C THR A 267 8.54 31.87 -1.11
N PRO A 268 8.79 30.56 -1.24
CA PRO A 268 9.03 29.69 -0.10
C PRO A 268 10.39 29.99 0.53
N SER A 269 10.52 29.82 1.84
CA SER A 269 11.83 29.91 2.49
C SER A 269 12.61 28.59 2.45
N LEU A 270 11.90 27.46 2.35
CA LEU A 270 12.44 26.10 2.40
C LEU A 270 13.33 25.82 3.65
N ASP A 271 13.08 26.55 4.73
CA ASP A 271 13.87 26.46 5.96
C ASP A 271 13.72 25.11 6.66
N ALA A 272 14.80 24.69 7.33
CA ALA A 272 14.78 23.56 8.24
C ALA A 272 13.87 23.86 9.45
N ARG A 273 13.24 22.81 9.98
CA ARG A 273 12.44 22.88 11.21
C ARG A 273 13.24 22.39 12.40
N SER A 274 12.81 22.75 13.60
CA SER A 274 13.46 22.32 14.84
C SER A 274 12.51 21.50 15.70
N MET A 275 13.03 20.48 16.37
CA MET A 275 12.30 19.63 17.31
C MET A 275 13.15 19.37 18.55
N LEU A 276 12.51 19.30 19.72
CA LEU A 276 13.17 18.90 20.96
C LEU A 276 12.87 17.45 21.27
N ILE A 277 13.90 16.68 21.63
CA ILE A 277 13.76 15.32 22.13
C ILE A 277 14.39 15.21 23.52
N ASP A 278 13.73 14.42 24.36
CA ASP A 278 14.22 14.06 25.68
C ASP A 278 15.11 12.80 25.58
N PRO A 279 16.38 12.84 26.03
CA PRO A 279 17.25 11.66 26.05
C PRO A 279 16.66 10.47 26.80
N THR A 280 15.85 10.72 27.85
CA THR A 280 15.20 9.66 28.62
C THR A 280 14.22 8.84 27.79
N LEU A 281 13.48 9.49 26.88
CA LEU A 281 12.60 8.80 25.94
C LEU A 281 13.40 7.86 25.04
N VAL A 282 14.51 8.35 24.48
CA VAL A 282 15.39 7.56 23.58
C VAL A 282 15.88 6.30 24.29
N ASN A 283 16.47 6.44 25.47
CA ASN A 283 17.03 5.33 26.23
C ASN A 283 15.93 4.32 26.63
N SER A 284 14.80 4.80 27.15
CA SER A 284 13.68 3.94 27.54
C SER A 284 13.05 3.18 26.36
N THR A 285 12.98 3.79 25.18
CA THR A 285 12.39 3.16 23.99
C THR A 285 13.36 2.16 23.35
N LEU A 286 14.65 2.49 23.27
CA LEU A 286 15.65 1.62 22.64
C LEU A 286 16.22 0.55 23.58
N GLY A 287 15.90 0.60 24.88
CA GLY A 287 16.51 -0.28 25.88
C GLY A 287 18.01 -0.03 26.04
N LEU A 288 18.45 1.22 25.84
CA LEU A 288 19.85 1.63 25.90
C LEU A 288 20.09 2.56 27.08
N ASP A 289 21.36 2.70 27.46
CA ASP A 289 21.82 3.75 28.37
C ASP A 289 23.00 4.49 27.73
N ILE A 290 22.70 5.31 26.72
CA ILE A 290 23.72 6.06 25.98
C ILE A 290 23.69 7.56 26.29
N ASP A 291 24.85 8.19 26.21
CA ASP A 291 25.00 9.63 26.42
C ASP A 291 24.33 10.47 25.32
N PRO A 292 23.85 11.69 25.64
CA PRO A 292 23.34 12.64 24.64
C PRO A 292 24.35 12.96 23.52
N SER A 293 25.66 12.84 23.78
CA SER A 293 26.71 13.03 22.77
C SER A 293 26.68 11.94 21.69
N VAL A 294 26.40 10.69 22.09
CA VAL A 294 26.22 9.55 21.19
C VAL A 294 24.94 9.74 20.38
N MET A 295 23.83 10.13 21.03
CA MET A 295 22.57 10.42 20.35
C MET A 295 22.73 11.52 19.28
N ILE A 296 23.44 12.61 19.58
CA ILE A 296 23.74 13.69 18.63
C ILE A 296 24.57 13.15 17.45
N LYS A 297 25.58 12.31 17.72
CA LYS A 297 26.38 11.68 16.67
C LYS A 297 25.53 10.77 15.78
N SER A 298 24.61 10.00 16.35
CA SER A 298 23.66 9.16 15.61
C SER A 298 22.75 9.99 14.70
N LEU A 299 22.12 11.05 15.22
CA LEU A 299 21.30 11.96 14.41
C LEU A 299 22.09 12.58 13.25
N ARG A 300 23.37 12.91 13.50
CA ARG A 300 24.26 13.45 12.46
C ARG A 300 24.62 12.41 11.40
N LYS A 301 24.74 11.13 11.74
CA LYS A 301 24.85 10.04 10.76
C LYS A 301 23.58 9.90 9.94
N SER A 302 22.41 10.10 10.54
CA SER A 302 21.12 10.09 9.83
C SER A 302 20.83 11.40 9.05
N ARG A 303 21.87 12.21 8.80
CA ARG A 303 21.83 13.44 7.99
C ARG A 303 20.92 14.53 8.58
N LEU A 304 20.82 14.57 9.90
CA LEU A 304 20.20 15.65 10.68
C LEU A 304 21.27 16.46 11.42
N ASP A 305 20.97 17.69 11.83
CA ASP A 305 21.83 18.42 12.77
C ASP A 305 21.22 18.37 14.17
N ALA A 306 22.05 18.31 15.21
CA ALA A 306 21.57 18.29 16.59
C ALA A 306 22.56 18.96 17.53
N LYS A 307 22.05 19.56 18.61
CA LYS A 307 22.86 20.16 19.68
C LYS A 307 22.14 20.07 21.03
N ILE A 308 22.91 20.10 22.11
CA ILE A 308 22.37 20.18 23.47
C ILE A 308 21.66 21.53 23.67
N LYS A 309 20.48 21.50 24.27
CA LYS A 309 19.72 22.68 24.72
C LYS A 309 19.14 22.40 26.12
N GLY A 310 19.84 22.83 27.16
CA GLY A 310 19.49 22.51 28.54
C GLY A 310 19.59 21.00 28.78
N LYS A 311 18.52 20.39 29.29
CA LYS A 311 18.43 18.93 29.52
C LYS A 311 17.97 18.12 28.29
N LYS A 312 17.65 18.79 27.18
CA LYS A 312 17.11 18.17 25.96
C LYS A 312 18.07 18.32 24.77
N ILE A 313 17.81 17.59 23.71
CA ILE A 313 18.51 17.72 22.43
C ILE A 313 17.62 18.50 21.46
N LEU A 314 18.14 19.58 20.89
CA LEU A 314 17.51 20.34 19.82
C LEU A 314 17.98 19.79 18.48
N CYS A 315 17.07 19.14 17.77
CA CYS A 315 17.27 18.55 16.46
C CYS A 315 16.81 19.53 15.38
N THR A 316 17.61 19.69 14.34
CA THR A 316 17.32 20.51 13.16
C THR A 316 17.10 19.57 11.98
N ILE A 317 15.87 19.56 11.48
CA ILE A 317 15.37 18.63 10.47
C ILE A 317 15.27 19.40 9.16
N PRO A 318 15.99 18.99 8.10
CA PRO A 318 15.88 19.64 6.81
C PRO A 318 14.48 19.44 6.23
N ARG A 319 13.98 20.43 5.49
CA ARG A 319 12.57 20.43 5.08
C ARG A 319 12.17 19.26 4.15
N TYR A 320 13.14 18.70 3.43
CA TYR A 320 12.90 17.54 2.57
C TYR A 320 12.59 16.26 3.36
N ARG A 321 12.96 16.18 4.66
CA ARG A 321 12.58 15.08 5.56
C ARG A 321 11.15 15.27 6.04
N THR A 322 10.21 14.83 5.22
CA THR A 322 8.76 14.98 5.45
C THR A 322 8.19 13.96 6.42
N ASP A 323 8.93 12.92 6.73
CA ASP A 323 8.57 11.77 7.56
C ASP A 323 8.67 12.00 9.07
N ILE A 324 9.47 12.97 9.51
CA ILE A 324 9.70 13.20 10.95
C ILE A 324 8.57 14.06 11.53
N PHE A 325 7.51 13.50 12.10
CA PHE A 325 6.38 14.27 12.64
C PHE A 325 6.46 14.48 14.15
N GLY A 326 7.13 13.58 14.87
CA GLY A 326 7.20 13.62 16.33
C GLY A 326 8.47 13.02 16.92
N PRO A 327 8.55 12.96 18.26
CA PRO A 327 9.73 12.49 18.96
C PRO A 327 10.09 11.03 18.67
N ILE A 328 9.12 10.16 18.36
CA ILE A 328 9.40 8.75 18.06
C ILE A 328 10.17 8.58 16.75
N ASP A 329 9.88 9.39 15.74
CA ASP A 329 10.63 9.38 14.47
C ASP A 329 12.09 9.81 14.72
N MET A 330 12.32 10.70 15.70
CA MET A 330 13.68 11.06 16.11
C MET A 330 14.38 9.91 16.86
N VAL A 331 13.65 9.09 17.61
CA VAL A 331 14.19 7.87 18.23
C VAL A 331 14.61 6.87 17.16
N GLU A 332 13.79 6.66 16.13
CA GLU A 332 14.13 5.84 14.96
C GLU A 332 15.43 6.32 14.30
N GLU A 333 15.56 7.63 14.05
CA GLU A 333 16.77 8.21 13.46
C GLU A 333 18.01 8.02 14.33
N ILE A 334 17.86 8.02 15.66
CA ILE A 334 18.95 7.69 16.60
C ILE A 334 19.30 6.21 16.51
N ALA A 335 18.32 5.31 16.45
CA ALA A 335 18.55 3.87 16.30
C ALA A 335 19.31 3.55 15.00
N LEU A 336 18.89 4.16 13.88
CA LEU A 336 19.57 4.01 12.58
C LEU A 336 21.02 4.50 12.65
N GLY A 337 21.25 5.69 13.20
CA GLY A 337 22.61 6.25 13.32
C GLY A 337 23.50 5.53 14.34
N TYR A 338 22.90 4.99 15.41
CA TYR A 338 23.57 4.13 16.38
C TYR A 338 23.98 2.81 15.73
N GLY A 339 23.11 2.27 14.88
CA GLY A 339 23.24 0.98 14.20
C GLY A 339 22.35 -0.05 14.88
N ILE A 340 21.30 -0.50 14.20
CA ILE A 340 20.35 -1.49 14.73
C ILE A 340 21.07 -2.79 15.13
N GLN A 341 22.11 -3.17 14.40
CA GLN A 341 22.95 -4.33 14.69
C GLN A 341 23.70 -4.26 16.03
N ASN A 342 23.76 -3.08 16.65
CA ASN A 342 24.38 -2.89 17.96
C ASN A 342 23.37 -3.06 19.11
N LEU A 343 22.08 -3.23 18.82
CA LEU A 343 21.06 -3.47 19.84
C LEU A 343 21.13 -4.93 20.30
N GLU A 344 21.29 -5.15 21.60
CA GLU A 344 21.29 -6.49 22.20
C GLU A 344 19.84 -6.96 22.43
N PRO A 345 19.43 -8.11 21.86
CA PRO A 345 18.09 -8.64 22.09
C PRO A 345 17.86 -8.97 23.57
N THR A 346 16.73 -8.53 24.12
CA THR A 346 16.30 -8.85 25.48
C THR A 346 14.96 -9.60 25.45
N ILE A 347 14.70 -10.41 26.48
CA ILE A 347 13.41 -11.07 26.65
C ILE A 347 12.51 -10.12 27.45
N PRO A 348 11.32 -9.74 26.94
CA PRO A 348 10.42 -8.90 27.71
C PRO A 348 9.92 -9.65 28.95
N GLU A 349 9.87 -8.96 30.09
CA GLU A 349 9.24 -9.52 31.29
C GLU A 349 7.74 -9.70 31.05
N SER A 350 7.28 -10.95 31.03
CA SER A 350 5.85 -11.26 31.01
C SER A 350 5.42 -11.74 32.39
N ALA A 351 4.38 -11.13 32.95
CA ALA A 351 3.78 -11.55 34.22
C ALA A 351 2.92 -12.82 34.08
N SER A 352 2.65 -13.28 32.86
CA SER A 352 1.74 -14.40 32.58
C SER A 352 2.37 -15.48 31.71
N THR A 353 2.04 -16.73 32.01
CA THR A 353 2.28 -17.87 31.12
C THR A 353 1.26 -17.83 29.97
N GLY A 354 1.71 -18.08 28.73
CA GLY A 354 0.79 -18.24 27.61
C GLY A 354 -0.14 -19.45 27.80
N GLN A 355 -1.41 -19.32 27.41
CA GLN A 355 -2.40 -20.39 27.45
C GLN A 355 -3.08 -20.52 26.08
N LYS A 356 -3.55 -21.72 25.74
CA LYS A 356 -4.36 -21.93 24.53
C LYS A 356 -5.75 -21.35 24.75
N ASN A 357 -6.29 -20.69 23.72
CA ASN A 357 -7.68 -20.26 23.73
C ASN A 357 -8.60 -21.51 23.82
N SER A 358 -9.63 -21.46 24.68
CA SER A 358 -10.57 -22.58 24.89
C SER A 358 -11.25 -23.02 23.60
N LEU A 359 -11.63 -22.07 22.74
CA LEU A 359 -12.21 -22.36 21.42
C LEU A 359 -11.26 -23.18 20.56
N THR A 360 -9.95 -22.88 20.57
CA THR A 360 -8.95 -23.66 19.83
C THR A 360 -8.89 -25.11 20.33
N VAL A 361 -9.03 -25.32 21.65
CA VAL A 361 -9.07 -26.68 22.22
C VAL A 361 -10.30 -27.43 21.72
N LEU A 362 -11.47 -26.80 21.75
CA LEU A 362 -12.73 -27.40 21.28
C LEU A 362 -12.69 -27.72 19.78
N LEU A 363 -12.23 -26.78 18.94
CA LEU A 363 -12.08 -26.99 17.50
C LEU A 363 -11.12 -28.15 17.18
N ASN A 364 -10.01 -28.26 17.93
CA ASN A 364 -9.09 -29.38 17.76
C ASN A 364 -9.70 -30.72 18.17
N ALA A 365 -10.56 -30.74 19.20
CA ALA A 365 -11.30 -31.95 19.56
C ALA A 365 -12.24 -32.39 18.42
N VAL A 366 -12.94 -31.46 17.76
CA VAL A 366 -13.73 -31.76 16.55
C VAL A 366 -12.85 -32.36 15.46
N ARG A 367 -11.71 -31.72 15.13
CA ARG A 367 -10.78 -32.20 14.10
C ARG A 367 -10.28 -33.61 14.39
N SER A 368 -9.75 -33.84 15.59
CA SER A 368 -9.23 -35.15 16.00
C SER A 368 -10.30 -36.23 15.92
N THR A 369 -11.54 -35.90 16.29
CA THR A 369 -12.66 -36.85 16.23
C THR A 369 -13.04 -37.18 14.79
N MET A 370 -13.20 -36.17 13.92
CA MET A 370 -13.55 -36.38 12.50
C MET A 370 -12.46 -37.14 11.75
N ILE A 371 -11.18 -36.84 12.01
CA ILE A 371 -10.04 -37.60 11.46
C ILE A 371 -10.08 -39.05 11.96
N GLY A 372 -10.34 -39.27 13.25
CA GLY A 372 -10.49 -40.61 13.82
C GLY A 372 -11.67 -41.40 13.22
N LEU A 373 -12.71 -40.70 12.75
CA LEU A 373 -13.86 -41.27 12.02
C LEU A 373 -13.59 -41.48 10.53
N GLY A 374 -12.36 -41.25 10.06
CA GLY A 374 -11.92 -41.53 8.68
C GLY A 374 -12.22 -40.43 7.67
N TYR A 375 -12.45 -39.19 8.13
CA TYR A 375 -12.64 -38.04 7.25
C TYR A 375 -11.35 -37.20 7.11
N SER A 376 -11.17 -36.61 5.94
CA SER A 376 -10.08 -35.66 5.66
C SER A 376 -10.58 -34.22 5.79
N GLU A 377 -9.83 -33.38 6.52
CA GLU A 377 -10.15 -31.95 6.63
C GLU A 377 -9.81 -31.23 5.32
N VAL A 378 -10.70 -30.37 4.86
CA VAL A 378 -10.49 -29.46 3.73
C VAL A 378 -10.70 -28.02 4.17
N LEU A 379 -10.09 -27.09 3.43
CA LEU A 379 -10.19 -25.65 3.69
C LEU A 379 -10.71 -24.94 2.45
N ASN A 380 -11.91 -24.37 2.53
CA ASN A 380 -12.46 -23.53 1.47
C ASN A 380 -12.29 -22.04 1.78
N PHE A 381 -12.33 -21.22 0.72
CA PHE A 381 -12.37 -19.77 0.88
C PHE A 381 -13.69 -19.33 1.52
N GLU A 382 -13.62 -18.27 2.34
CA GLU A 382 -14.81 -17.61 2.90
C GLU A 382 -15.52 -16.74 1.86
N LEU A 383 -14.75 -16.14 0.95
CA LEU A 383 -15.27 -15.46 -0.23
C LEU A 383 -15.42 -16.46 -1.37
N VAL A 384 -16.65 -16.68 -1.80
CA VAL A 384 -17.02 -17.65 -2.84
C VAL A 384 -17.78 -16.97 -3.97
N GLY A 385 -18.14 -17.74 -4.99
CA GLY A 385 -18.93 -17.31 -6.13
C GLY A 385 -20.41 -17.62 -5.91
N LYS A 386 -21.29 -16.71 -6.34
CA LYS A 386 -22.75 -16.92 -6.34
C LYS A 386 -23.14 -18.22 -7.05
N HIS A 387 -22.46 -18.53 -8.15
CA HIS A 387 -22.75 -19.71 -8.96
C HIS A 387 -22.66 -21.01 -8.16
N THR A 388 -21.53 -21.24 -7.48
CA THR A 388 -21.32 -22.42 -6.63
C THR A 388 -22.20 -22.39 -5.38
N GLN A 389 -22.24 -21.25 -4.68
CA GLN A 389 -22.89 -21.16 -3.37
C GLN A 389 -24.41 -21.22 -3.46
N TYR A 390 -25.01 -20.72 -4.55
CA TYR A 390 -26.47 -20.60 -4.68
C TYR A 390 -27.03 -21.32 -5.89
N ASP A 391 -26.52 -21.03 -7.09
CA ASP A 391 -27.16 -21.48 -8.33
C ASP A 391 -27.06 -23.01 -8.49
N LEU A 392 -25.86 -23.60 -8.34
CA LEU A 392 -25.66 -25.05 -8.42
C LEU A 392 -26.26 -25.81 -7.22
N ALA A 393 -26.22 -25.18 -6.04
CA ALA A 393 -26.75 -25.75 -4.80
C ALA A 393 -28.27 -25.56 -4.63
N ASN A 394 -28.94 -24.92 -5.61
CA ASN A 394 -30.38 -24.63 -5.58
C ASN A 394 -30.83 -23.89 -4.30
N ARG A 395 -30.02 -22.93 -3.82
CA ARG A 395 -30.27 -22.15 -2.60
C ARG A 395 -30.83 -20.76 -2.92
N ASN A 396 -31.57 -20.20 -1.97
CA ASN A 396 -32.15 -18.86 -2.08
C ASN A 396 -31.11 -17.77 -1.78
N VAL A 397 -31.04 -16.73 -2.63
CA VAL A 397 -30.07 -15.63 -2.54
C VAL A 397 -30.46 -14.50 -1.57
N SER A 398 -31.60 -14.59 -0.88
CA SER A 398 -32.15 -13.47 -0.07
C SER A 398 -31.23 -12.99 1.05
N ASN A 399 -30.40 -13.89 1.58
CA ASN A 399 -29.45 -13.62 2.67
C ASN A 399 -28.01 -13.43 2.18
N MET A 400 -27.79 -13.34 0.86
CA MET A 400 -26.47 -13.19 0.27
C MET A 400 -25.81 -11.86 0.67
N ILE A 401 -24.56 -11.94 1.10
CA ILE A 401 -23.73 -10.77 1.43
C ILE A 401 -22.61 -10.67 0.39
N SER A 402 -22.57 -9.55 -0.35
CA SER A 402 -21.62 -9.32 -1.44
C SER A 402 -20.68 -8.15 -1.17
N VAL A 403 -19.44 -8.24 -1.66
CA VAL A 403 -18.52 -7.09 -1.67
C VAL A 403 -18.93 -6.07 -2.74
N ILE A 404 -18.66 -4.77 -2.50
CA ILE A 404 -19.04 -3.69 -3.43
C ILE A 404 -18.30 -3.81 -4.77
N ASN A 405 -17.01 -4.12 -4.72
CA ASN A 405 -16.16 -4.28 -5.90
C ASN A 405 -15.30 -5.53 -5.73
N SER A 406 -15.46 -6.51 -6.61
CA SER A 406 -14.53 -7.64 -6.72
C SER A 406 -13.88 -7.65 -8.10
N LYS A 407 -12.61 -8.06 -8.15
CA LYS A 407 -11.92 -8.37 -9.40
C LYS A 407 -12.21 -9.78 -9.90
N SER A 408 -12.87 -10.63 -9.09
CA SER A 408 -13.16 -12.02 -9.41
C SER A 408 -14.63 -12.34 -9.16
N GLN A 409 -15.28 -12.96 -10.16
CA GLN A 409 -16.64 -13.50 -9.99
C GLN A 409 -16.67 -14.77 -9.14
N GLU A 410 -15.52 -15.44 -8.96
CA GLU A 410 -15.40 -16.62 -8.10
C GLU A 410 -15.26 -16.28 -6.61
N HIS A 411 -14.96 -15.00 -6.28
CA HIS A 411 -14.72 -14.55 -4.91
C HIS A 411 -15.34 -13.17 -4.69
N HIS A 412 -16.66 -13.13 -4.50
CA HIS A 412 -17.38 -11.85 -4.32
C HIS A 412 -18.52 -11.89 -3.30
N ILE A 413 -18.84 -13.05 -2.75
CA ILE A 413 -19.86 -13.19 -1.71
C ILE A 413 -19.29 -13.93 -0.50
N LEU A 414 -19.75 -13.59 0.70
CA LEU A 414 -19.46 -14.38 1.89
C LEU A 414 -20.32 -15.65 1.91
N ARG A 415 -19.71 -16.79 2.21
CA ARG A 415 -20.42 -18.07 2.32
C ARG A 415 -21.35 -18.10 3.53
N ASP A 416 -22.55 -18.63 3.33
CA ASP A 416 -23.60 -18.80 4.35
C ASP A 416 -23.90 -20.29 4.66
N ALA A 417 -23.07 -21.19 4.10
CA ALA A 417 -23.05 -22.63 4.32
C ALA A 417 -21.73 -23.22 3.80
N LEU A 418 -21.34 -24.38 4.34
CA LEU A 418 -20.12 -25.11 3.99
C LEU A 418 -20.37 -26.21 2.94
N ILE A 419 -21.54 -26.86 2.96
CA ILE A 419 -21.84 -27.98 2.05
C ILE A 419 -21.63 -27.64 0.56
N PRO A 420 -22.04 -26.47 0.01
CA PRO A 420 -21.80 -26.18 -1.41
C PRO A 420 -20.31 -26.23 -1.79
N GLY A 421 -19.43 -25.69 -0.94
CA GLY A 421 -17.98 -25.74 -1.16
C GLY A 421 -17.42 -27.16 -1.03
N LEU A 422 -17.93 -27.96 -0.10
CA LEU A 422 -17.55 -29.37 0.03
C LEU A 422 -17.95 -30.20 -1.21
N ILE A 423 -19.16 -30.00 -1.73
CA ILE A 423 -19.64 -30.67 -2.94
C ILE A 423 -18.81 -30.21 -4.16
N ASP A 424 -18.47 -28.93 -4.26
CA ASP A 424 -17.58 -28.42 -5.31
C ASP A 424 -16.20 -29.11 -5.29
N ILE A 425 -15.62 -29.33 -4.11
CA ILE A 425 -14.37 -30.12 -3.98
C ILE A 425 -14.56 -31.53 -4.54
N LEU A 426 -15.63 -32.24 -4.15
CA LEU A 426 -15.91 -33.58 -4.68
C LEU A 426 -16.04 -33.57 -6.21
N SER A 427 -16.71 -32.54 -6.77
CA SER A 427 -16.91 -32.41 -8.23
C SER A 427 -15.59 -32.29 -9.00
N ARG A 428 -14.60 -31.63 -8.41
CA ARG A 428 -13.26 -31.46 -9.00
C ARG A 428 -12.40 -32.73 -8.84
N ASN A 429 -12.76 -33.61 -7.92
CA ASN A 429 -12.02 -34.83 -7.58
C ASN A 429 -12.77 -36.13 -7.97
N ILE A 430 -13.72 -36.08 -8.91
CA ILE A 430 -14.47 -37.29 -9.36
C ILE A 430 -13.59 -38.41 -9.94
N HIS A 431 -12.34 -38.11 -10.29
CA HIS A 431 -11.35 -39.05 -10.82
C HIS A 431 -10.55 -39.77 -9.73
N GLU A 432 -10.63 -39.28 -8.49
CA GLU A 432 -9.96 -39.88 -7.33
C GLU A 432 -10.75 -41.08 -6.78
N PRO A 433 -10.08 -42.03 -6.10
CA PRO A 433 -10.72 -43.21 -5.55
C PRO A 433 -11.83 -42.90 -4.55
N TYR A 434 -12.89 -43.70 -4.59
CA TYR A 434 -13.96 -43.72 -3.60
C TYR A 434 -13.65 -44.77 -2.50
N PRO A 435 -14.13 -44.62 -1.27
CA PRO A 435 -14.99 -43.53 -0.79
C PRO A 435 -14.24 -42.22 -0.53
N GLN A 436 -14.85 -41.10 -0.92
CA GLN A 436 -14.34 -39.77 -0.62
C GLN A 436 -15.09 -39.23 0.60
N LYS A 437 -14.39 -38.99 1.69
CA LYS A 437 -14.96 -38.50 2.96
C LYS A 437 -14.22 -37.25 3.42
N ILE A 438 -14.88 -36.11 3.32
CA ILE A 438 -14.27 -34.81 3.64
C ILE A 438 -15.13 -34.00 4.61
N PHE A 439 -14.47 -33.18 5.41
CA PHE A 439 -15.12 -32.26 6.34
C PHE A 439 -14.41 -30.92 6.37
N GLU A 440 -15.12 -29.88 6.79
CA GLU A 440 -14.56 -28.55 7.01
C GLU A 440 -15.13 -27.97 8.30
N ILE A 441 -14.26 -27.35 9.10
CA ILE A 441 -14.67 -26.45 10.17
C ILE A 441 -14.41 -25.02 9.70
N GLY A 442 -15.48 -24.25 9.51
CA GLY A 442 -15.38 -22.95 8.85
C GLY A 442 -16.40 -21.94 9.35
N THR A 443 -16.05 -20.67 9.25
CA THR A 443 -16.96 -19.56 9.53
C THR A 443 -17.97 -19.41 8.39
N VAL A 444 -19.24 -19.24 8.75
CA VAL A 444 -20.32 -18.82 7.85
C VAL A 444 -20.90 -17.50 8.32
N PHE A 445 -21.48 -16.75 7.39
CA PHE A 445 -21.89 -15.38 7.59
C PHE A 445 -23.39 -15.23 7.36
N TYR A 446 -24.07 -14.57 8.31
CA TYR A 446 -25.49 -14.27 8.22
C TYR A 446 -25.73 -12.77 8.21
N LYS A 447 -26.71 -12.35 7.39
CA LYS A 447 -27.10 -10.96 7.25
C LYS A 447 -27.75 -10.48 8.54
N ASP A 448 -27.04 -9.62 9.27
CA ASP A 448 -27.45 -9.00 10.51
C ASP A 448 -26.72 -7.64 10.68
N HIS A 449 -27.02 -6.89 11.73
CA HIS A 449 -26.41 -5.60 12.04
C HIS A 449 -25.79 -5.58 13.45
N PRO A 450 -24.48 -5.84 13.61
CA PRO A 450 -23.47 -6.18 12.59
C PRO A 450 -23.67 -7.58 11.97
N ILE A 451 -22.95 -7.90 10.88
CA ILE A 451 -22.96 -9.25 10.27
C ILE A 451 -22.67 -10.28 11.36
N LYS A 452 -23.50 -11.32 11.43
CA LYS A 452 -23.35 -12.40 12.40
C LYS A 452 -22.43 -13.48 11.84
N GLU A 453 -21.42 -13.84 12.62
CA GLU A 453 -20.45 -14.88 12.30
C GLU A 453 -20.67 -16.09 13.21
N THR A 454 -20.69 -17.28 12.63
CA THR A 454 -20.82 -18.54 13.38
C THR A 454 -19.90 -19.60 12.81
N ILE A 455 -19.34 -20.45 13.67
CA ILE A 455 -18.46 -21.53 13.23
C ILE A 455 -19.31 -22.77 13.01
N HIS A 456 -19.22 -23.34 11.82
CA HIS A 456 -19.94 -24.54 11.41
C HIS A 456 -18.96 -25.70 11.22
N LEU A 457 -19.48 -26.92 11.36
CA LEU A 457 -18.87 -28.14 10.84
C LEU A 457 -19.73 -28.65 9.70
N GLY A 458 -19.16 -28.69 8.50
CA GLY A 458 -19.73 -29.34 7.33
C GLY A 458 -19.01 -30.66 7.06
N CYS A 459 -19.75 -31.67 6.61
CA CYS A 459 -19.23 -33.00 6.36
C CYS A 459 -19.96 -33.64 5.19
N VAL A 460 -19.24 -34.24 4.24
CA VAL A 460 -19.82 -34.98 3.12
C VAL A 460 -19.07 -36.29 2.85
N SER A 461 -19.80 -37.33 2.48
CA SER A 461 -19.31 -38.61 2.00
C SER A 461 -19.88 -38.89 0.61
N ALA A 462 -19.03 -39.32 -0.32
CA ALA A 462 -19.42 -39.67 -1.69
C ALA A 462 -18.95 -41.08 -2.03
N TYR A 463 -19.89 -41.97 -2.35
CA TYR A 463 -19.67 -43.34 -2.88
C TYR A 463 -21.02 -44.04 -3.10
N SER A 464 -21.02 -45.21 -3.77
CA SER A 464 -22.24 -45.89 -4.21
C SER A 464 -23.25 -46.25 -3.11
N ASP A 465 -22.76 -46.61 -1.92
CA ASP A 465 -23.59 -47.11 -0.82
C ASP A 465 -23.77 -46.09 0.31
N VAL A 466 -23.39 -44.83 0.08
CA VAL A 466 -23.56 -43.78 1.09
C VAL A 466 -25.05 -43.60 1.41
N SER A 467 -25.36 -43.44 2.70
CA SER A 467 -26.75 -43.32 3.15
C SER A 467 -26.90 -42.29 4.26
N PHE A 468 -28.13 -41.79 4.43
CA PHE A 468 -28.52 -40.97 5.57
C PHE A 468 -28.08 -41.57 6.92
N THR A 469 -28.22 -42.89 7.09
CA THR A 469 -27.93 -43.59 8.34
C THR A 469 -26.45 -43.54 8.70
N GLU A 470 -25.55 -43.64 7.70
CA GLU A 470 -24.11 -43.52 7.94
C GLU A 470 -23.76 -42.13 8.45
N VAL A 471 -24.12 -41.07 7.71
CA VAL A 471 -23.74 -39.70 8.08
C VAL A 471 -24.40 -39.26 9.39
N LYS A 472 -25.60 -39.75 9.69
CA LYS A 472 -26.23 -39.59 11.00
C LYS A 472 -25.42 -40.27 12.11
N SER A 473 -24.90 -41.48 11.87
CA SER A 473 -24.09 -42.21 12.86
C SER A 473 -22.75 -41.51 13.12
N ILE A 474 -22.13 -40.94 12.09
CA ILE A 474 -20.90 -40.12 12.22
C ILE A 474 -21.19 -38.87 13.05
N LEU A 475 -22.25 -38.13 12.73
CA LEU A 475 -22.69 -36.97 13.50
C LEU A 475 -22.94 -37.31 14.98
N GLN A 476 -23.67 -38.40 15.25
CA GLN A 476 -23.95 -38.84 16.62
C GLN A 476 -22.68 -39.27 17.36
N SER A 477 -21.76 -39.94 16.67
CA SER A 477 -20.47 -40.36 17.24
C SER A 477 -19.59 -39.17 17.59
N LEU A 478 -19.55 -38.15 16.73
CA LEU A 478 -18.86 -36.89 16.99
C LEU A 478 -19.41 -36.20 18.23
N LEU A 479 -20.71 -35.97 18.29
CA LEU A 479 -21.35 -35.26 19.41
C LEU A 479 -21.16 -36.02 20.73
N LYS A 480 -21.29 -37.36 20.69
CA LYS A 480 -21.13 -38.19 21.88
C LYS A 480 -19.68 -38.28 22.35
N THR A 481 -18.73 -38.47 21.43
CA THR A 481 -17.32 -38.70 21.79
C THR A 481 -16.59 -37.39 22.05
N GLY A 482 -16.85 -36.36 21.25
CA GLY A 482 -16.19 -35.06 21.36
C GLY A 482 -16.76 -34.18 22.49
N PHE A 483 -18.06 -34.31 22.79
CA PHE A 483 -18.78 -33.36 23.67
C PHE A 483 -19.72 -34.03 24.69
N ASN A 484 -19.84 -35.37 24.69
CA ASN A 484 -20.81 -36.10 25.50
C ASN A 484 -22.28 -35.66 25.30
N LEU A 485 -22.61 -35.11 24.14
CA LEU A 485 -23.95 -34.65 23.77
C LEU A 485 -24.73 -35.75 23.03
N VAL A 486 -26.06 -35.74 23.19
CA VAL A 486 -26.97 -36.65 22.48
C VAL A 486 -27.95 -35.82 21.65
N CYS A 487 -27.96 -36.01 20.34
CA CYS A 487 -28.89 -35.31 19.45
C CYS A 487 -30.12 -36.15 19.11
N LYS A 488 -31.22 -35.46 18.81
CA LYS A 488 -32.42 -36.03 18.17
C LYS A 488 -32.48 -35.58 16.71
N THR A 489 -33.17 -36.37 15.89
CA THR A 489 -33.42 -36.02 14.48
C THR A 489 -34.91 -35.94 14.21
N ALA A 490 -35.39 -34.81 13.67
CA ALA A 490 -36.78 -34.63 13.25
C ALA A 490 -36.84 -34.48 11.73
N ALA A 491 -37.84 -35.07 11.08
CA ALA A 491 -38.04 -34.93 9.64
C ALA A 491 -38.15 -33.44 9.27
N ASP A 492 -37.48 -33.04 8.19
CA ASP A 492 -37.43 -31.66 7.72
C ASP A 492 -37.37 -31.65 6.19
N THR A 493 -37.40 -30.46 5.58
CA THR A 493 -37.18 -30.27 4.15
C THR A 493 -36.14 -29.20 3.92
N ASN A 494 -35.26 -29.41 2.94
CA ASN A 494 -34.30 -28.41 2.51
C ASN A 494 -33.92 -28.68 1.05
N PRO A 495 -33.91 -27.66 0.16
CA PRO A 495 -33.61 -27.83 -1.26
C PRO A 495 -32.28 -28.52 -1.57
N MET A 496 -31.32 -28.48 -0.64
CA MET A 496 -30.03 -29.13 -0.77
C MET A 496 -30.07 -30.66 -0.66
N PHE A 497 -31.12 -31.20 -0.03
CA PHE A 497 -31.21 -32.61 0.29
C PHE A 497 -32.41 -33.26 -0.40
N ALA A 498 -32.32 -34.57 -0.62
CA ALA A 498 -33.38 -35.36 -1.22
C ALA A 498 -34.62 -35.40 -0.32
N ASP A 499 -35.80 -35.28 -0.95
CA ASP A 499 -37.07 -35.28 -0.23
C ASP A 499 -37.29 -36.60 0.53
N GLY A 500 -37.77 -36.49 1.76
CA GLY A 500 -37.90 -37.63 2.70
C GLY A 500 -36.57 -38.23 3.20
N ARG A 501 -35.40 -37.72 2.77
CA ARG A 501 -34.06 -38.19 3.21
C ARG A 501 -33.22 -37.10 3.85
N THR A 502 -33.87 -36.24 4.63
CA THR A 502 -33.23 -35.17 5.40
C THR A 502 -33.89 -34.99 6.75
N ALA A 503 -33.13 -34.53 7.73
CA ALA A 503 -33.61 -34.29 9.08
C ALA A 503 -32.90 -33.08 9.73
N SER A 504 -33.65 -32.32 10.51
CA SER A 504 -33.13 -31.38 11.49
C SER A 504 -32.38 -32.11 12.59
N VAL A 505 -31.21 -31.58 12.96
CA VAL A 505 -30.42 -32.04 14.10
C VAL A 505 -30.74 -31.16 15.31
N LEU A 506 -31.22 -31.77 16.39
CA LEU A 506 -31.69 -31.07 17.58
C LEU A 506 -30.87 -31.47 18.82
N ILE A 507 -30.47 -30.49 19.63
CA ILE A 507 -29.94 -30.68 21.00
C ILE A 507 -30.87 -29.89 21.92
N ASP A 508 -31.39 -30.53 22.98
CA ASP A 508 -32.36 -29.92 23.90
C ASP A 508 -33.58 -29.26 23.23
N ASN A 509 -33.98 -29.81 22.07
CA ASN A 509 -35.02 -29.34 21.15
C ASN A 509 -34.65 -28.09 20.31
N ASP A 510 -33.46 -27.54 20.47
CA ASP A 510 -32.94 -26.46 19.63
C ASP A 510 -32.24 -27.02 18.40
N LYS A 511 -32.53 -26.43 17.24
CA LYS A 511 -31.95 -26.84 15.96
C LYS A 511 -30.53 -26.32 15.81
N ILE A 512 -29.59 -27.26 15.68
CA ILE A 512 -28.17 -26.95 15.46
C ILE A 512 -27.73 -27.20 14.02
N GLY A 513 -28.55 -27.81 13.17
CA GLY A 513 -28.16 -28.09 11.79
C GLY A 513 -29.07 -29.07 11.05
N LEU A 514 -28.54 -29.64 9.97
CA LEU A 514 -29.21 -30.57 9.08
C LEU A 514 -28.31 -31.75 8.73
N VAL A 515 -28.91 -32.91 8.51
CA VAL A 515 -28.25 -34.12 8.00
C VAL A 515 -29.13 -34.74 6.92
N GLY A 516 -28.54 -35.22 5.82
CA GLY A 516 -29.31 -35.73 4.70
C GLY A 516 -28.49 -36.33 3.58
N GLU A 517 -29.19 -36.96 2.63
CA GLU A 517 -28.65 -37.29 1.30
C GLU A 517 -28.83 -36.08 0.38
N ILE A 518 -27.79 -35.72 -0.38
CA ILE A 518 -27.83 -34.56 -1.29
C ILE A 518 -28.84 -34.84 -2.42
N ALA A 519 -29.61 -33.82 -2.79
CA ALA A 519 -30.64 -33.94 -3.82
C ALA A 519 -30.05 -34.35 -5.19
N PRO A 520 -30.71 -35.26 -5.96
CA PRO A 520 -30.22 -35.67 -7.27
C PRO A 520 -29.95 -34.50 -8.24
N LEU A 521 -30.80 -33.47 -8.21
CA LEU A 521 -30.60 -32.25 -9.00
C LEU A 521 -29.25 -31.59 -8.71
N ILE A 522 -28.80 -31.60 -7.46
CA ILE A 522 -27.54 -30.97 -7.06
C ILE A 522 -26.35 -31.85 -7.43
N ILE A 523 -26.47 -33.18 -7.27
CA ILE A 523 -25.49 -34.13 -7.80
C ILE A 523 -25.26 -33.89 -9.30
N ASP A 524 -26.34 -33.71 -10.06
CA ASP A 524 -26.28 -33.44 -11.50
C ASP A 524 -25.68 -32.05 -11.81
N ASN A 525 -26.12 -31.00 -11.10
CA ASN A 525 -25.60 -29.64 -11.25
C ASN A 525 -24.08 -29.57 -11.04
N PHE A 526 -23.59 -30.28 -10.02
CA PHE A 526 -22.17 -30.40 -9.71
C PHE A 526 -21.47 -31.53 -10.50
N LYS A 527 -22.17 -32.22 -11.41
CA LYS A 527 -21.60 -33.27 -12.29
C LYS A 527 -20.92 -34.42 -11.54
N LEU A 528 -21.45 -34.76 -10.38
CA LEU A 528 -20.98 -35.88 -9.57
C LEU A 528 -21.46 -37.22 -10.14
N ARG A 529 -20.67 -38.28 -9.94
CA ARG A 529 -20.94 -39.63 -10.51
C ARG A 529 -21.51 -40.62 -9.51
N THR A 530 -21.52 -40.25 -8.24
CA THR A 530 -21.93 -41.09 -7.12
C THR A 530 -22.88 -40.31 -6.21
N PRO A 531 -23.73 -41.00 -5.44
CA PRO A 531 -24.53 -40.34 -4.42
C PRO A 531 -23.62 -39.68 -3.37
N VAL A 532 -24.13 -38.60 -2.77
CA VAL A 532 -23.45 -37.88 -1.68
C VAL A 532 -24.42 -37.75 -0.51
N ALA A 533 -23.94 -38.00 0.70
CA ALA A 533 -24.67 -37.67 1.92
C ALA A 533 -23.79 -36.82 2.84
N GLY A 534 -24.40 -36.02 3.69
CA GLY A 534 -23.65 -35.13 4.54
C GLY A 534 -24.48 -34.48 5.64
N PHE A 535 -23.81 -33.67 6.45
CA PHE A 535 -24.45 -32.82 7.44
C PHE A 535 -23.71 -31.50 7.56
N GLU A 536 -24.42 -30.49 8.05
CA GLU A 536 -23.84 -29.23 8.49
C GLU A 536 -24.47 -28.83 9.82
N ILE A 537 -23.64 -28.59 10.83
CA ILE A 537 -24.06 -28.16 12.17
C ILE A 537 -23.30 -26.91 12.61
N THR A 538 -23.96 -26.05 13.36
CA THR A 538 -23.36 -24.92 14.06
C THR A 538 -22.66 -25.43 15.32
N LEU A 539 -21.38 -25.11 15.46
CA LEU A 539 -20.55 -25.46 16.62
C LEU A 539 -20.60 -24.39 17.73
N THR A 540 -20.63 -23.11 17.34
CA THR A 540 -20.78 -22.00 18.30
C THR A 540 -22.15 -22.02 18.98
N GLY A 541 -22.21 -21.76 20.29
CA GLY A 541 -23.45 -21.91 21.06
C GLY A 541 -23.50 -23.28 21.73
N LEU A 542 -24.62 -23.98 21.61
CA LEU A 542 -25.00 -25.22 22.32
C LEU A 542 -24.00 -26.39 22.33
N ILE A 543 -22.95 -26.38 21.49
CA ILE A 543 -21.89 -27.41 21.50
C ILE A 543 -20.63 -26.91 22.23
N PHE A 544 -20.33 -25.62 22.15
CA PHE A 544 -19.10 -25.01 22.70
C PHE A 544 -19.32 -24.22 23.99
N ASP A 545 -20.57 -23.86 24.31
CA ASP A 545 -21.01 -23.26 25.57
C ASP A 545 -21.45 -24.38 26.55
#